data_AF-A0A099L374-F1
#
_entry.id   AF-A0A099L374-F1
#
_cell.length_a   1.000
_cell.length_b   1.000
_cell.length_c   1.000
_cell.angle_alpha   90.00
_cell.angle_beta   90.00
_cell.angle_gamma   90.00
#
_symmetry.space_group_name_H-M   'P 1'
#
loop_
_entity.id
_entity.type
_entity.pdbx_description
1 polymer ?
#
loop_
_entity_poly.entity_id
_entity_poly.type
_entity_poly.pdbx_seq_one_letter_code
_entity_poly.pdbx_strand_id
1 'polypeptide(L)'
;MEPIIAILETLAVLEPEVYQIKLKTAQMALVKLQEAQSYMAKGNFYLAYLASHKSYRIIPTGESKKILIKTESMLSYAVGVHTNIGKSFQYLPEKIPELLSKYQNLPILEWDLIEINSVLGQLRNAAKALNSSLLAIEREHNSYLFPEIEKWQAGIRNQQGMIQSTQNYLIDIALSDSAVMLQTLNIKLTEESANLLSLVRSSLAEAAIQPYFIQAKKDFEPYANLAINLSLSSSLTQRNTHAKWYSHWSSIEMQVLEYSDSFSEYPKAFPDREKVLSTFKQESKIRVPNLEQGFLNLDLFISKHESIYGLIETLDRDRIILNYGLSST
;
A
#
# COMPACT_ATOMS: atom_id res chain seq x y z
N MET A 1 -9.82 31.41 -32.16
CA MET A 1 -10.47 32.32 -31.18
C MET A 1 -10.40 33.80 -31.60
N GLU A 2 -9.28 34.26 -32.17
CA GLU A 2 -9.12 35.65 -32.66
C GLU A 2 -10.19 36.12 -33.66
N PRO A 3 -10.68 35.30 -34.62
CA PRO A 3 -11.74 35.74 -35.53
C PRO A 3 -13.07 36.04 -34.82
N ILE A 4 -13.38 35.31 -33.75
CA ILE A 4 -14.61 35.51 -32.96
C ILE A 4 -14.52 36.84 -32.21
N ILE A 5 -13.35 37.17 -31.66
CA ILE A 5 -13.14 38.44 -30.96
C ILE A 5 -13.23 39.62 -31.93
N ALA A 6 -12.57 39.56 -33.09
CA ALA A 6 -12.63 40.62 -34.10
C ALA A 6 -14.08 40.92 -34.57
N ILE A 7 -14.89 39.87 -34.75
CA ILE A 7 -16.32 40.02 -35.08
C ILE A 7 -17.07 40.65 -33.90
N LEU A 8 -16.84 40.20 -32.67
CA LEU A 8 -17.50 40.75 -31.48
C LEU A 8 -17.08 42.19 -31.18
N GLU A 9 -15.85 42.60 -31.48
CA GLU A 9 -15.39 43.98 -31.40
C GLU A 9 -16.19 44.87 -32.36
N THR A 10 -16.36 44.41 -33.60
CA THR A 10 -17.17 45.13 -34.60
C THR A 10 -18.63 45.22 -34.18
N LEU A 11 -19.22 44.12 -33.71
CA LEU A 11 -20.62 44.07 -33.27
C LEU A 11 -20.85 44.88 -31.99
N ALA A 12 -19.88 44.94 -31.07
CA ALA A 12 -19.98 45.73 -29.85
C ALA A 12 -19.89 47.24 -30.11
N VAL A 13 -19.27 47.68 -31.21
CA VAL A 13 -19.32 49.08 -31.66
C VAL A 13 -20.71 49.43 -32.23
N LEU A 14 -21.33 48.48 -32.94
CA LEU A 14 -22.63 48.69 -33.59
C LEU A 14 -23.81 48.58 -32.61
N GLU A 15 -23.79 47.58 -31.73
CA GLU A 15 -24.84 47.32 -30.71
C GLU A 15 -24.22 46.97 -29.35
N PRO A 16 -23.71 47.97 -28.61
CA PRO A 16 -22.98 47.74 -27.36
C PRO A 16 -23.79 46.98 -26.30
N GLU A 17 -25.08 47.29 -26.17
CA GLU A 17 -25.96 46.71 -25.15
C GLU A 17 -26.10 45.17 -25.28
N VAL A 18 -25.94 44.64 -26.49
CA VAL A 18 -26.09 43.22 -26.80
C VAL A 18 -24.74 42.49 -26.79
N TYR A 19 -23.68 43.11 -27.32
CA TYR A 19 -22.43 42.41 -27.64
C TYR A 19 -21.26 42.72 -26.71
N GLN A 20 -21.30 43.81 -25.91
CA GLN A 20 -20.19 44.15 -25.00
C GLN A 20 -19.91 43.03 -23.97
N ILE A 21 -20.97 42.40 -23.45
CA ILE A 21 -20.85 41.28 -22.51
C ILE A 21 -20.25 40.06 -23.22
N LYS A 22 -20.71 39.74 -24.43
CA LYS A 22 -20.18 38.61 -25.22
C LYS A 22 -18.70 38.81 -25.59
N LEU A 23 -18.31 40.04 -25.92
CA LEU A 23 -16.92 40.41 -26.18
C LEU A 23 -16.04 40.19 -24.94
N LYS A 24 -16.47 40.69 -23.77
CA LYS A 24 -15.75 40.45 -22.51
C LYS A 24 -15.59 38.95 -22.22
N THR A 25 -16.65 38.18 -22.40
CA THR A 25 -16.64 36.72 -22.23
C THR A 25 -15.64 36.05 -23.19
N ALA A 26 -15.59 36.48 -24.45
CA ALA A 26 -14.64 35.97 -25.43
C ALA A 26 -13.18 36.32 -25.11
N GLN A 27 -12.93 37.54 -24.63
CA GLN A 27 -11.61 37.96 -24.17
C GLN A 27 -11.15 37.13 -22.95
N MET A 28 -12.05 36.86 -21.99
CA MET A 28 -11.74 35.96 -20.86
C MET A 28 -11.39 34.55 -21.33
N ALA A 29 -12.14 34.00 -22.31
CA ALA A 29 -11.85 32.68 -22.88
C ALA A 29 -10.48 32.64 -23.59
N LEU A 30 -10.08 33.72 -24.26
CA LEU A 30 -8.78 33.85 -24.91
C LEU A 30 -7.64 33.88 -23.89
N VAL A 31 -7.78 34.64 -22.80
CA VAL A 31 -6.78 34.65 -21.71
C VAL A 31 -6.58 33.24 -21.17
N LYS A 32 -7.67 32.49 -20.93
CA LYS A 32 -7.57 31.09 -20.48
C LYS A 32 -6.96 30.15 -21.51
N LEU A 33 -7.21 30.37 -22.79
CA LEU A 33 -6.55 29.60 -23.86
C LEU A 33 -5.04 29.87 -23.89
N GLN A 34 -4.62 31.13 -23.75
CA GLN A 34 -3.21 31.53 -23.72
C GLN A 34 -2.49 30.99 -22.47
N GLU A 35 -3.15 31.04 -21.30
CA GLU A 35 -2.67 30.38 -20.08
C GLU A 35 -2.45 28.87 -20.34
N ALA A 36 -3.44 28.19 -20.93
CA ALA A 36 -3.35 26.76 -21.22
C ALA A 36 -2.18 26.42 -22.15
N GLN A 37 -1.97 27.21 -23.21
CA GLN A 37 -0.83 27.06 -24.12
C GLN A 37 0.50 27.27 -23.40
N SER A 38 0.61 28.28 -22.54
CA SER A 38 1.81 28.55 -21.74
C SER A 38 2.13 27.40 -20.79
N TYR A 39 1.12 26.91 -20.06
CA TYR A 39 1.29 25.77 -19.17
C TYR A 39 1.69 24.50 -19.92
N MET A 40 1.06 24.25 -21.07
CA MET A 40 1.39 23.11 -21.92
C MET A 40 2.83 23.17 -22.44
N ALA A 41 3.31 24.36 -22.84
CA ALA A 41 4.70 24.56 -23.26
C ALA A 41 5.71 24.33 -22.11
N LYS A 42 5.30 24.60 -20.87
CA LYS A 42 6.07 24.33 -19.65
C LYS A 42 5.93 22.89 -19.13
N GLY A 43 5.20 22.02 -19.85
CA GLY A 43 4.91 20.65 -19.40
C GLY A 43 3.91 20.55 -18.24
N ASN A 44 3.24 21.65 -17.86
CA ASN A 44 2.24 21.66 -16.80
C ASN A 44 0.86 21.23 -17.29
N PHE A 45 0.68 19.92 -17.47
CA PHE A 45 -0.56 19.36 -18.00
C PHE A 45 -1.77 19.55 -17.09
N TYR A 46 -1.58 19.63 -15.76
CA TYR A 46 -2.64 19.91 -14.81
C TYR A 46 -3.23 21.31 -14.99
N LEU A 47 -2.39 22.35 -14.91
CA LEU A 47 -2.85 23.73 -15.08
C LEU A 47 -3.31 24.00 -16.52
N ALA A 48 -2.66 23.36 -17.51
CA ALA A 48 -3.11 23.43 -18.90
C ALA A 48 -4.50 22.82 -19.09
N TYR A 49 -4.81 21.69 -18.43
CA TYR A 49 -6.14 21.11 -18.43
C TYR A 49 -7.17 22.06 -17.80
N LEU A 50 -6.92 22.57 -16.59
CA LEU A 50 -7.86 23.48 -15.92
C LEU A 50 -8.12 24.76 -16.71
N ALA A 51 -7.08 25.34 -17.31
CA ALA A 51 -7.20 26.55 -18.12
C ALA A 51 -7.93 26.28 -19.45
N SER A 52 -7.60 25.19 -20.16
CA SER A 52 -8.27 24.81 -21.41
C SER A 52 -9.73 24.40 -21.19
N HIS A 53 -10.04 23.70 -20.09
CA HIS A 53 -11.40 23.37 -19.69
C HIS A 53 -12.23 24.64 -19.48
N LYS A 54 -11.71 25.61 -18.71
CA LYS A 54 -12.37 26.90 -18.49
C LYS A 54 -12.59 27.64 -19.81
N SER A 55 -11.56 27.73 -20.67
CA SER A 55 -11.69 28.36 -21.99
C SER A 55 -12.79 27.70 -22.84
N TYR A 56 -12.79 26.37 -22.93
CA TYR A 56 -13.75 25.59 -23.71
C TYR A 56 -15.19 25.72 -23.20
N ARG A 57 -15.39 25.74 -21.88
CA ARG A 57 -16.72 25.95 -21.26
C ARG A 57 -17.25 27.36 -21.46
N ILE A 58 -16.38 28.36 -21.57
CA ILE A 58 -16.77 29.75 -21.83
C ILE A 58 -17.12 29.94 -23.31
N ILE A 59 -16.21 29.56 -24.22
CA ILE A 59 -16.45 29.53 -25.67
C ILE A 59 -15.84 28.25 -26.24
N PRO A 60 -16.66 27.29 -26.73
CA PRO A 60 -16.16 26.07 -27.34
C PRO A 60 -15.42 26.38 -28.64
N THR A 61 -14.09 26.26 -28.65
CA THR A 61 -13.30 26.40 -29.89
C THR A 61 -12.46 25.17 -30.18
N GLY A 62 -12.05 25.04 -31.45
CA GLY A 62 -11.19 23.93 -31.86
C GLY A 62 -9.84 23.93 -31.17
N GLU A 63 -9.27 25.12 -30.88
CA GLU A 63 -7.97 25.23 -30.21
C GLU A 63 -8.05 24.83 -28.73
N SER A 64 -9.06 25.30 -28.01
CA SER A 64 -9.28 24.92 -26.61
C SER A 64 -9.61 23.42 -26.49
N LYS A 65 -10.44 22.88 -27.38
CA LYS A 65 -10.76 21.45 -27.45
C LYS A 65 -9.51 20.59 -27.69
N LYS A 66 -8.63 21.00 -28.61
CA LYS A 66 -7.38 20.26 -28.92
C LYS A 66 -6.46 20.18 -27.70
N ILE A 67 -6.28 21.29 -26.98
CA ILE A 67 -5.48 21.29 -25.75
C ILE A 67 -6.14 20.44 -24.68
N LEU A 68 -7.47 20.59 -24.50
CA LEU A 68 -8.25 19.83 -23.52
C LEU A 68 -8.06 18.32 -23.71
N ILE A 69 -8.32 17.80 -24.92
CA ILE A 69 -8.15 16.36 -25.23
C ILE A 69 -6.73 15.88 -24.96
N LYS A 70 -5.71 16.65 -25.38
CA LYS A 70 -4.31 16.26 -25.18
C LYS A 70 -3.92 16.27 -23.71
N THR A 71 -4.42 17.21 -22.92
CA THR A 71 -4.13 17.25 -21.48
C THR A 71 -4.93 16.21 -20.70
N GLU A 72 -6.16 15.90 -21.12
CA GLU A 72 -6.97 14.82 -20.56
C GLU A 72 -6.28 13.47 -20.73
N SER A 73 -5.75 13.17 -21.93
CA SER A 73 -5.03 11.91 -22.16
C SER A 73 -3.83 11.75 -21.23
N MET A 74 -3.10 12.85 -20.98
CA MET A 74 -1.95 12.87 -20.06
C MET A 74 -2.33 12.74 -18.58
N LEU A 75 -3.58 13.06 -18.21
CA LEU A 75 -4.07 12.97 -16.84
C LEU A 75 -4.94 11.74 -16.59
N SER A 76 -5.23 10.96 -17.63
CA SER A 76 -6.11 9.79 -17.57
C SER A 76 -5.68 8.73 -16.54
N TYR A 77 -4.38 8.61 -16.26
CA TYR A 77 -3.86 7.73 -15.22
C TYR A 77 -4.43 8.05 -13.83
N ALA A 78 -4.78 9.31 -13.55
CA ALA A 78 -5.32 9.73 -12.26
C ALA A 78 -6.66 9.04 -11.94
N VAL A 79 -7.47 8.76 -12.95
CA VAL A 79 -8.72 7.98 -12.81
C VAL A 79 -8.41 6.53 -12.40
N GLY A 80 -7.37 5.94 -12.99
CA GLY A 80 -6.88 4.60 -12.62
C GLY A 80 -6.33 4.56 -11.19
N VAL A 81 -5.56 5.57 -10.80
CA VAL A 81 -5.05 5.73 -9.43
C VAL A 81 -6.21 5.86 -8.44
N HIS A 82 -7.21 6.69 -8.73
CA HIS A 82 -8.42 6.83 -7.92
C HIS A 82 -9.15 5.51 -7.73
N THR A 83 -9.36 4.77 -8.81
CA THR A 83 -10.02 3.45 -8.78
C THR A 83 -9.29 2.48 -7.87
N ASN A 84 -7.95 2.45 -7.95
CA ASN A 84 -7.12 1.58 -7.11
C ASN A 84 -7.11 2.01 -5.64
N ILE A 85 -7.15 3.32 -5.34
CA ILE A 85 -7.34 3.81 -3.98
C ILE A 85 -8.70 3.35 -3.44
N GLY A 86 -9.78 3.50 -4.20
CA GLY A 86 -11.11 3.02 -3.81
C GLY A 86 -11.11 1.53 -3.48
N LYS A 87 -10.49 0.69 -4.33
CA LYS A 87 -10.30 -0.74 -4.05
C LYS A 87 -9.52 -0.99 -2.76
N SER A 88 -8.47 -0.21 -2.50
CA SER A 88 -7.69 -0.36 -1.27
C SER A 88 -8.55 -0.22 -0.02
N PHE A 89 -9.38 0.83 0.04
CA PHE A 89 -10.30 1.05 1.16
C PHE A 89 -11.38 -0.02 1.26
N GLN A 90 -11.88 -0.56 0.13
CA GLN A 90 -12.82 -1.69 0.12
C GLN A 90 -12.21 -2.98 0.68
N TYR A 91 -10.89 -3.15 0.57
CA TYR A 91 -10.17 -4.29 1.12
C TYR A 91 -9.71 -4.08 2.56
N LEU A 92 -9.88 -2.91 3.17
CA LEU A 92 -9.46 -2.71 4.55
C LEU A 92 -10.36 -3.53 5.49
N PRO A 93 -9.78 -4.19 6.50
CA PRO A 93 -10.58 -4.78 7.57
C PRO A 93 -11.44 -3.73 8.26
N GLU A 94 -12.69 -4.08 8.52
CA GLU A 94 -13.55 -3.26 9.37
C GLU A 94 -12.99 -3.24 10.79
N LYS A 95 -13.13 -2.11 11.49
CA LYS A 95 -12.80 -1.98 12.92
C LYS A 95 -11.37 -2.41 13.27
N ILE A 96 -10.39 -1.89 12.51
CA ILE A 96 -8.96 -2.13 12.75
C ILE A 96 -8.56 -1.94 14.23
N PRO A 97 -8.96 -0.85 14.94
CA PRO A 97 -8.60 -0.68 16.35
C PRO A 97 -9.06 -1.84 17.25
N GLU A 98 -10.31 -2.27 17.10
CA GLU A 98 -10.88 -3.37 17.88
C GLU A 98 -10.23 -4.71 17.53
N LEU A 99 -9.93 -4.92 16.25
CA LEU A 99 -9.22 -6.11 15.77
C LEU A 99 -7.81 -6.20 16.39
N LEU A 100 -7.07 -5.10 16.39
CA LEU A 100 -5.74 -5.04 16.99
C LEU A 100 -5.80 -5.32 18.49
N SER A 101 -6.77 -4.70 19.19
CA SER A 101 -6.99 -4.97 20.61
C SER A 101 -7.37 -6.42 20.88
N LYS A 102 -8.15 -7.07 20.02
CA LYS A 102 -8.51 -8.49 20.15
C LYS A 102 -7.26 -9.37 20.09
N TYR A 103 -6.47 -9.27 19.03
CA TYR A 103 -5.31 -10.14 18.83
C TYR A 103 -4.15 -9.85 19.78
N GLN A 104 -4.05 -8.61 20.29
CA GLN A 104 -3.08 -8.29 21.34
C GLN A 104 -3.37 -9.01 22.66
N ASN A 105 -4.65 -9.20 23.02
CA ASN A 105 -5.04 -9.72 24.33
C ASN A 105 -5.41 -11.21 24.32
N LEU A 106 -5.48 -11.83 23.14
CA LEU A 106 -5.83 -13.23 22.97
C LEU A 106 -4.57 -14.09 22.80
N PRO A 107 -4.39 -15.20 23.54
CA PRO A 107 -3.27 -16.11 23.33
C PRO A 107 -3.22 -16.59 21.88
N ILE A 108 -2.02 -16.65 21.29
CA ILE A 108 -1.86 -16.93 19.85
C ILE A 108 -2.37 -18.31 19.43
N LEU A 109 -2.44 -19.27 20.36
CA LEU A 109 -3.02 -20.60 20.12
C LEU A 109 -4.55 -20.61 20.07
N GLU A 110 -5.20 -19.54 20.55
CA GLU A 110 -6.65 -19.35 20.49
C GLU A 110 -7.06 -18.48 19.29
N TRP A 111 -6.10 -18.03 18.47
CA TRP A 111 -6.41 -17.26 17.28
C TRP A 111 -7.17 -18.10 16.25
N ASP A 112 -8.30 -17.58 15.78
CA ASP A 112 -8.98 -18.15 14.62
C ASP A 112 -8.11 -17.94 13.37
N LEU A 113 -7.52 -19.04 12.88
CA LEU A 113 -6.66 -19.05 11.70
C LEU A 113 -7.37 -18.57 10.44
N ILE A 114 -8.66 -18.84 10.29
CA ILE A 114 -9.44 -18.41 9.12
C ILE A 114 -9.63 -16.90 9.17
N GLU A 115 -9.98 -16.38 10.34
CA GLU A 115 -10.18 -14.95 10.56
C GLU A 115 -8.88 -14.16 10.33
N ILE A 116 -7.78 -14.53 10.99
CA ILE A 116 -6.51 -13.80 10.87
C ILE A 116 -5.94 -13.89 9.45
N ASN A 117 -6.09 -15.04 8.77
CA ASN A 117 -5.68 -15.19 7.37
C ASN A 117 -6.51 -14.29 6.44
N SER A 118 -7.82 -14.16 6.70
CA SER A 118 -8.70 -13.24 5.97
C SER A 118 -8.24 -11.79 6.14
N VAL A 119 -7.94 -11.39 7.38
CA VAL A 119 -7.47 -10.04 7.74
C VAL A 119 -6.14 -9.72 7.06
N LEU A 120 -5.15 -10.62 7.15
CA LEU A 120 -3.87 -10.43 6.47
C LEU A 120 -4.03 -10.41 4.95
N GLY A 121 -4.93 -11.22 4.40
CA GLY A 121 -5.26 -11.22 2.97
C GLY A 121 -5.91 -9.92 2.50
N GLN A 122 -6.79 -9.35 3.31
CA GLN A 122 -7.42 -8.04 3.14
C GLN A 122 -6.37 -6.92 3.13
N LEU A 123 -5.53 -6.84 4.16
CA LEU A 123 -4.42 -5.87 4.24
C LEU A 123 -3.44 -6.01 3.06
N ARG A 124 -3.10 -7.24 2.66
CA ARG A 124 -2.28 -7.51 1.48
C ARG A 124 -2.91 -6.95 0.21
N ASN A 125 -4.19 -7.21 -0.02
CA ASN A 125 -4.88 -6.75 -1.22
C ASN A 125 -5.00 -5.21 -1.23
N ALA A 126 -5.25 -4.61 -0.07
CA ALA A 126 -5.26 -3.17 0.11
C ALA A 126 -3.89 -2.55 -0.24
N ALA A 127 -2.79 -3.14 0.25
CA ALA A 127 -1.43 -2.71 -0.06
C ALA A 127 -1.07 -2.87 -1.54
N LYS A 128 -1.48 -3.98 -2.18
CA LYS A 128 -1.28 -4.21 -3.63
C LYS A 128 -1.96 -3.13 -4.47
N ALA A 129 -3.19 -2.75 -4.12
CA ALA A 129 -3.93 -1.71 -4.82
C ALA A 129 -3.22 -0.35 -4.73
N LEU A 130 -2.73 0.05 -3.55
CA LEU A 130 -1.96 1.30 -3.40
C LEU A 130 -0.61 1.25 -4.12
N ASN A 131 0.05 0.09 -4.15
CA ASN A 131 1.28 -0.07 -4.92
C ASN A 131 1.03 0.13 -6.43
N SER A 132 -0.09 -0.39 -6.96
CA SER A 132 -0.49 -0.12 -8.34
C SER A 132 -0.77 1.37 -8.59
N SER A 133 -1.35 2.07 -7.62
CA SER A 133 -1.53 3.53 -7.66
C SER A 133 -0.18 4.28 -7.74
N LEU A 134 0.78 3.94 -6.87
CA LEU A 134 2.11 4.57 -6.87
C LEU A 134 2.86 4.32 -8.17
N LEU A 135 2.85 3.08 -8.68
CA LEU A 135 3.47 2.74 -9.97
C LEU A 135 2.84 3.48 -11.15
N ALA A 136 1.51 3.69 -11.13
CA ALA A 136 0.84 4.47 -12.16
C ALA A 136 1.26 5.94 -12.14
N ILE A 137 1.46 6.52 -10.95
CA ILE A 137 2.02 7.88 -10.82
C ILE A 137 3.48 7.89 -11.33
N GLU A 138 4.31 6.95 -10.90
CA GLU A 138 5.75 6.94 -11.24
C GLU A 138 6.01 6.75 -12.75
N ARG A 139 5.18 5.96 -13.46
CA ARG A 139 5.34 5.73 -14.91
C ARG A 139 5.06 6.96 -15.77
N GLU A 140 4.14 7.80 -15.33
CA GLU A 140 3.69 8.95 -16.12
C GLU A 140 4.56 10.20 -15.88
N HIS A 141 5.39 10.19 -14.83
CA HIS A 141 6.16 11.35 -14.40
C HIS A 141 7.66 11.09 -14.43
N ASN A 142 8.28 11.35 -15.58
CA ASN A 142 9.72 11.16 -15.76
C ASN A 142 10.61 12.29 -15.21
N SER A 143 10.07 13.45 -14.78
CA SER A 143 10.94 14.55 -14.32
C SER A 143 10.33 15.60 -13.39
N TYR A 144 9.01 15.81 -13.34
CA TYR A 144 8.40 16.82 -12.44
C TYR A 144 6.95 16.47 -12.08
N LEU A 145 6.69 16.27 -10.79
CA LEU A 145 5.35 16.12 -10.23
C LEU A 145 4.84 17.49 -9.75
N PHE A 146 3.58 17.80 -10.01
CA PHE A 146 2.97 19.02 -9.44
C PHE A 146 2.73 18.84 -7.93
N PRO A 147 2.80 19.92 -7.12
CA PRO A 147 2.71 19.84 -5.66
C PRO A 147 1.47 19.09 -5.14
N GLU A 148 0.33 19.20 -5.82
CA GLU A 148 -0.90 18.50 -5.47
C GLU A 148 -0.78 16.98 -5.67
N ILE A 149 -0.11 16.54 -6.75
CA ILE A 149 0.16 15.11 -7.00
C ILE A 149 1.24 14.60 -6.05
N GLU A 150 2.25 15.40 -5.71
CA GLU A 150 3.25 15.02 -4.69
C GLU A 150 2.59 14.80 -3.33
N LYS A 151 1.71 15.71 -2.91
CA LYS A 151 0.92 15.56 -1.68
C LYS A 151 0.02 14.32 -1.73
N TRP A 152 -0.62 14.06 -2.87
CA TRP A 152 -1.44 12.87 -3.05
C TRP A 152 -0.60 11.59 -2.99
N GLN A 153 0.56 11.55 -3.65
CA GLN A 153 1.51 10.44 -3.60
C GLN A 153 2.01 10.20 -2.18
N ALA A 154 2.32 11.26 -1.43
CA ALA A 154 2.69 11.16 -0.02
C ALA A 154 1.53 10.60 0.83
N GLY A 155 0.29 11.03 0.60
CA GLY A 155 -0.90 10.46 1.22
C GLY A 155 -1.07 8.96 0.94
N ILE A 156 -0.86 8.53 -0.30
CA ILE A 156 -0.90 7.11 -0.69
C ILE A 156 0.20 6.31 0.03
N ARG A 157 1.44 6.84 0.11
CA ARG A 157 2.54 6.20 0.85
C ARG A 157 2.26 6.09 2.34
N ASN A 158 1.69 7.14 2.94
CA ASN A 158 1.30 7.16 4.33
C ASN A 158 0.22 6.11 4.64
N GLN A 159 -0.80 6.01 3.77
CA GLN A 159 -1.82 4.95 3.86
C GLN A 159 -1.20 3.55 3.75
N GLN A 160 -0.28 3.36 2.80
CA GLN A 160 0.42 2.09 2.63
C GLN A 160 1.27 1.74 3.88
N GLY A 161 1.91 2.74 4.48
CA GLY A 161 2.66 2.60 5.74
C GLY A 161 1.77 2.16 6.90
N MET A 162 0.59 2.76 7.05
CA MET A 162 -0.39 2.34 8.06
C MET A 162 -0.81 0.87 7.88
N ILE A 163 -1.12 0.45 6.65
CA ILE A 163 -1.50 -0.93 6.33
C ILE A 163 -0.35 -1.90 6.65
N GLN A 164 0.87 -1.57 6.24
CA GLN A 164 2.05 -2.40 6.51
C GLN A 164 2.37 -2.50 8.00
N SER A 165 2.27 -1.39 8.74
CA SER A 165 2.49 -1.41 10.19
C SER A 165 1.43 -2.25 10.92
N THR A 166 0.18 -2.20 10.47
CA THR A 166 -0.91 -3.04 11.00
C THR A 166 -0.63 -4.52 10.75
N GLN A 167 -0.21 -4.86 9.53
CA GLN A 167 0.15 -6.23 9.15
C GLN A 167 1.34 -6.76 9.97
N ASN A 168 2.41 -5.96 10.08
CA ASN A 168 3.61 -6.33 10.82
C ASN A 168 3.31 -6.52 12.30
N TYR A 169 2.51 -5.63 12.91
CA TYR A 169 2.15 -5.74 14.32
C TYR A 169 1.48 -7.09 14.66
N LEU A 170 0.52 -7.54 13.84
CA LEU A 170 -0.13 -8.85 14.02
C LEU A 170 0.86 -10.01 13.89
N ILE A 171 1.78 -9.93 12.92
CA ILE A 171 2.82 -10.95 12.72
C ILE A 171 3.80 -10.95 13.89
N ASP A 172 4.24 -9.77 14.35
CA ASP A 172 5.23 -9.62 15.40
C ASP A 172 4.72 -10.13 16.75
N ILE A 173 3.42 -9.96 17.06
CA ILE A 173 2.79 -10.61 18.24
C ILE A 173 2.94 -12.13 18.15
N ALA A 174 2.52 -12.73 17.02
CA ALA A 174 2.57 -14.17 16.82
C ALA A 174 4.00 -14.72 16.90
N LEU A 175 4.97 -14.04 16.28
CA LEU A 175 6.37 -14.46 16.30
C LEU A 175 7.02 -14.27 17.66
N SER A 176 6.68 -13.21 18.40
CA SER A 176 7.17 -13.00 19.75
C SER A 176 6.73 -14.12 20.69
N ASP A 177 5.44 -14.45 20.72
CA ASP A 177 4.91 -15.52 21.56
C ASP A 177 5.46 -16.89 21.14
N SER A 178 5.54 -17.14 19.83
CA SER A 178 6.16 -18.36 19.31
C SER A 178 7.63 -18.46 19.72
N ALA A 179 8.36 -17.33 19.76
CA ALA A 179 9.76 -17.31 20.16
C ALA A 179 9.94 -17.62 21.65
N VAL A 180 8.99 -17.25 22.52
CA VAL A 180 9.00 -17.62 23.94
C VAL A 180 8.89 -19.14 24.11
N MET A 181 7.96 -19.78 23.39
CA MET A 181 7.83 -21.24 23.42
C MET A 181 9.08 -21.93 22.84
N LEU A 182 9.57 -21.45 21.69
CA LEU A 182 10.74 -22.02 21.04
C LEU A 182 12.01 -21.89 21.90
N GLN A 183 12.15 -20.79 22.64
CA GLN A 183 13.23 -20.59 23.60
C GLN A 183 13.15 -21.60 24.76
N THR A 184 11.96 -21.86 25.28
CA THR A 184 11.75 -22.87 26.33
C THR A 184 12.20 -24.25 25.86
N LEU A 185 11.87 -24.60 24.61
CA LEU A 185 12.32 -25.84 23.99
C LEU A 185 13.84 -25.84 23.73
N ASN A 186 14.40 -24.73 23.27
CA ASN A 186 15.85 -24.58 23.04
C ASN A 186 16.67 -24.83 24.30
N ILE A 187 16.25 -24.26 25.44
CA ILE A 187 16.88 -24.48 26.74
C ILE A 187 16.81 -25.95 27.13
N LYS A 188 15.60 -26.52 27.14
CA LYS A 188 15.35 -27.90 27.55
C LYS A 188 16.15 -28.91 26.71
N LEU A 189 16.08 -28.80 25.39
CA LEU A 189 16.79 -29.69 24.47
C LEU A 189 18.32 -29.55 24.62
N THR A 190 18.82 -28.34 24.86
CA THR A 190 20.25 -28.08 25.06
C THR A 190 20.75 -28.73 26.35
N GLU A 191 20.04 -28.54 27.46
CA GLU A 191 20.41 -29.10 28.77
C GLU A 191 20.42 -30.63 28.74
N GLU A 192 19.35 -31.24 28.20
CA GLU A 192 19.26 -32.71 28.09
C GLU A 192 20.34 -33.28 27.16
N SER A 193 20.60 -32.61 26.03
CA SER A 193 21.66 -33.02 25.10
C SER A 193 23.04 -32.96 25.76
N ALA A 194 23.36 -31.87 26.47
CA ALA A 194 24.62 -31.71 27.18
C ALA A 194 24.81 -32.77 28.29
N ASN A 195 23.74 -33.05 29.04
CA ASN A 195 23.73 -34.09 30.06
C ASN A 195 24.03 -35.47 29.46
N LEU A 196 23.30 -35.88 28.41
CA LEU A 196 23.52 -37.17 27.75
C LEU A 196 24.93 -37.30 27.17
N LEU A 197 25.46 -36.25 26.55
CA LEU A 197 26.84 -36.23 26.02
C LEU A 197 27.92 -36.34 27.11
N SER A 198 27.60 -35.95 28.35
CA SER A 198 28.51 -36.12 29.49
C SER A 198 28.53 -37.56 30.04
N LEU A 199 27.45 -38.32 29.80
CA LEU A 199 27.24 -39.65 30.37
C LEU A 199 27.63 -40.79 29.41
N VAL A 200 27.40 -40.61 28.11
CA VAL A 200 27.59 -41.65 27.10
C VAL A 200 28.26 -41.12 25.84
N ARG A 201 28.71 -42.04 24.97
CA ARG A 201 29.28 -41.68 23.65
C ARG A 201 28.24 -40.98 22.79
N SER A 202 28.69 -40.09 21.89
CA SER A 202 27.82 -39.24 21.06
C SER A 202 26.68 -39.99 20.35
N SER A 203 26.94 -41.17 19.77
CA SER A 203 25.91 -41.94 19.06
C SER A 203 24.81 -42.51 19.98
N LEU A 204 25.15 -42.87 21.23
CA LEU A 204 24.17 -43.32 22.22
C LEU A 204 23.38 -42.13 22.77
N ALA A 205 24.05 -40.99 22.98
CA ALA A 205 23.40 -39.76 23.42
C ALA A 205 22.39 -39.27 22.37
N GLU A 206 22.77 -39.32 21.09
CA GLU A 206 21.92 -38.98 19.96
C GLU A 206 20.67 -39.87 19.89
N ALA A 207 20.84 -41.19 20.00
CA ALA A 207 19.71 -42.12 20.02
C ALA A 207 18.78 -41.88 21.23
N ALA A 208 19.35 -41.53 22.39
CA ALA A 208 18.59 -41.30 23.61
C ALA A 208 17.81 -39.97 23.60
N ILE A 209 18.34 -38.91 22.95
CA ILE A 209 17.67 -37.60 22.90
C ILE A 209 16.55 -37.55 21.84
N GLN A 210 16.57 -38.43 20.83
CA GLN A 210 15.64 -38.38 19.70
C GLN A 210 14.15 -38.28 20.11
N PRO A 211 13.64 -39.01 21.12
CA PRO A 211 12.27 -38.86 21.59
C PRO A 211 11.94 -37.44 22.11
N TYR A 212 12.90 -36.75 22.71
CA TYR A 212 12.73 -35.38 23.21
C TYR A 212 12.58 -34.39 22.06
N PHE A 213 13.36 -34.54 20.99
CA PHE A 213 13.20 -33.72 19.78
C PHE A 213 11.86 -33.97 19.10
N ILE A 214 11.42 -35.23 19.00
CA ILE A 214 10.10 -35.57 18.43
C ILE A 214 8.99 -34.91 19.26
N GLN A 215 9.05 -34.99 20.59
CA GLN A 215 8.06 -34.36 21.46
C GLN A 215 8.11 -32.84 21.36
N ALA A 216 9.30 -32.23 21.32
CA ALA A 216 9.45 -30.78 21.14
C ALA A 216 8.84 -30.29 19.83
N LYS A 217 9.02 -31.03 18.72
CA LYS A 217 8.36 -30.71 17.45
C LYS A 217 6.84 -30.77 17.57
N LYS A 218 6.31 -31.80 18.24
CA LYS A 218 4.86 -31.93 18.48
C LYS A 218 4.31 -30.81 19.36
N ASP A 219 5.03 -30.43 20.42
CA ASP A 219 4.64 -29.35 21.32
C ASP A 219 4.67 -27.98 20.61
N PHE A 220 5.57 -27.82 19.63
CA PHE A 220 5.71 -26.59 18.86
C PHE A 220 4.82 -26.51 17.62
N GLU A 221 4.28 -27.64 17.15
CA GLU A 221 3.51 -27.75 15.90
C GLU A 221 2.41 -26.68 15.75
N PRO A 222 1.60 -26.34 16.78
CA PRO A 222 0.59 -25.29 16.65
C PRO A 222 1.18 -23.91 16.29
N TYR A 223 2.35 -23.57 16.84
CA TYR A 223 3.05 -22.31 16.58
C TYR A 223 3.66 -22.28 15.18
N ALA A 224 4.27 -23.38 14.75
CA ALA A 224 4.80 -23.53 13.40
C ALA A 224 3.69 -23.40 12.34
N ASN A 225 2.54 -24.05 12.57
CA ASN A 225 1.37 -23.96 11.70
C ASN A 225 0.84 -22.53 11.61
N LEU A 226 0.77 -21.80 12.74
CA LEU A 226 0.40 -20.38 12.74
C LEU A 226 1.39 -19.57 11.88
N ALA A 227 2.70 -19.66 12.13
CA ALA A 227 3.71 -18.90 11.39
C ALA A 227 3.67 -19.17 9.87
N ILE A 228 3.49 -20.43 9.47
CA ILE A 228 3.29 -20.83 8.07
C ILE A 228 2.07 -20.11 7.48
N ASN A 229 0.91 -20.17 8.15
CA ASN A 229 -0.32 -19.54 7.69
C ASN A 229 -0.18 -18.03 7.53
N LEU A 230 0.37 -17.35 8.55
CA LEU A 230 0.60 -15.90 8.51
C LEU A 230 1.55 -15.52 7.37
N SER A 231 2.60 -16.30 7.14
CA SER A 231 3.57 -16.02 6.06
C SER A 231 2.96 -16.16 4.67
N LEU A 232 2.07 -17.12 4.45
CA LEU A 232 1.39 -17.31 3.17
C LEU A 232 0.34 -16.21 2.93
N SER A 233 -0.42 -15.86 3.97
CA SER A 233 -1.47 -14.84 3.90
C SER A 233 -0.91 -13.42 3.72
N SER A 234 0.23 -13.12 4.35
CA SER A 234 0.88 -11.80 4.30
C SER A 234 1.74 -11.55 3.06
N SER A 235 2.07 -12.58 2.30
CA SER A 235 2.97 -12.48 1.15
C SER A 235 2.45 -11.54 0.06
N LEU A 236 3.25 -10.53 -0.32
CA LEU A 236 2.95 -9.60 -1.40
C LEU A 236 3.13 -10.22 -2.80
N THR A 237 3.71 -11.41 -2.93
CA THR A 237 3.96 -12.08 -4.21
C THR A 237 2.78 -12.96 -4.64
N GLN A 238 3.00 -13.88 -5.60
CA GLN A 238 1.98 -14.81 -6.12
C GLN A 238 1.43 -15.73 -5.01
N ARG A 239 0.30 -16.40 -5.28
CA ARG A 239 -0.27 -17.40 -4.36
C ARG A 239 0.78 -18.47 -4.03
N ASN A 240 0.77 -18.96 -2.79
CA ASN A 240 1.65 -20.02 -2.28
C ASN A 240 3.14 -19.66 -2.18
N THR A 241 3.46 -18.38 -2.02
CA THR A 241 4.83 -17.95 -1.70
C THR A 241 4.85 -17.39 -0.29
N HIS A 242 5.84 -17.78 0.51
CA HIS A 242 6.01 -17.25 1.86
C HIS A 242 6.45 -15.78 1.83
N ALA A 243 6.00 -15.01 2.82
CA ALA A 243 6.51 -13.67 3.06
C ALA A 243 8.02 -13.70 3.36
N LYS A 244 8.73 -12.62 3.00
CA LYS A 244 10.20 -12.53 3.10
C LYS A 244 10.76 -12.80 4.50
N TRP A 245 10.01 -12.47 5.55
CA TRP A 245 10.44 -12.67 6.94
C TRP A 245 10.50 -14.16 7.31
N TYR A 246 9.72 -15.02 6.65
CA TYR A 246 9.52 -16.42 7.05
C TYR A 246 10.78 -17.27 6.90
N SER A 247 11.64 -16.99 5.93
CA SER A 247 12.90 -17.73 5.77
C SER A 247 13.82 -17.60 6.98
N HIS A 248 13.84 -16.42 7.61
CA HIS A 248 14.64 -16.16 8.79
C HIS A 248 14.05 -16.87 10.02
N TRP A 249 12.72 -16.83 10.16
CA TRP A 249 11.99 -17.54 11.21
C TRP A 249 12.17 -19.07 11.11
N SER A 250 11.89 -19.64 9.94
CA SER A 250 11.99 -21.08 9.69
C SER A 250 13.42 -21.59 9.91
N SER A 251 14.44 -20.78 9.62
CA SER A 251 15.84 -21.15 9.89
C SER A 251 16.13 -21.33 11.38
N ILE A 252 15.68 -20.42 12.25
CA ILE A 252 15.91 -20.56 13.69
C ILE A 252 15.05 -21.69 14.29
N GLU A 253 13.83 -21.87 13.78
CA GLU A 253 12.95 -22.99 14.15
C GLU A 253 13.64 -24.34 13.90
N MET A 254 14.18 -24.55 12.68
CA MET A 254 14.92 -25.77 12.36
C MET A 254 16.16 -25.94 13.24
N GLN A 255 16.94 -24.88 13.48
CA GLN A 255 18.14 -24.98 14.32
C GLN A 255 17.85 -25.39 15.77
N VAL A 256 16.67 -25.04 16.30
CA VAL A 256 16.25 -25.42 17.65
C VAL A 256 15.69 -26.84 17.67
N LEU A 257 14.82 -27.17 16.73
CA LEU A 257 14.04 -28.41 16.71
C LEU A 257 14.73 -29.56 15.97
N GLU A 258 15.87 -29.31 15.33
CA GLU A 258 16.70 -30.29 14.64
C GLU A 258 18.16 -30.09 15.00
N TYR A 259 18.87 -31.18 15.25
CA TYR A 259 20.32 -31.15 15.40
C TYR A 259 20.97 -31.36 14.02
N SER A 260 21.96 -30.54 13.70
CA SER A 260 22.79 -30.69 12.50
C SER A 260 23.66 -31.97 12.57
N ASP A 261 24.36 -32.29 11.47
CA ASP A 261 25.10 -33.53 11.25
C ASP A 261 25.98 -34.05 12.41
N SER A 262 26.49 -33.19 13.29
CA SER A 262 27.17 -33.61 14.52
C SER A 262 26.35 -33.22 15.76
N PHE A 263 25.75 -34.21 16.41
CA PHE A 263 24.96 -34.02 17.64
C PHE A 263 25.78 -33.35 18.76
N SER A 264 27.08 -33.62 18.85
CA SER A 264 27.98 -33.01 19.84
C SER A 264 28.13 -31.49 19.72
N GLU A 265 27.79 -30.91 18.55
CA GLU A 265 27.83 -29.48 18.32
C GLU A 265 26.51 -28.79 18.70
N TYR A 266 25.41 -29.55 18.82
CA TYR A 266 24.08 -28.98 19.10
C TYR A 266 24.05 -28.13 20.38
N PRO A 267 24.57 -28.57 21.54
CA PRO A 267 24.57 -27.73 22.74
C PRO A 267 25.50 -26.51 22.61
N LYS A 268 26.57 -26.60 21.83
CA LYS A 268 27.55 -25.51 21.66
C LYS A 268 26.97 -24.33 20.89
N ALA A 269 26.03 -24.59 19.97
CA ALA A 269 25.34 -23.57 19.21
C ALA A 269 24.20 -22.85 19.98
N PHE A 270 23.96 -23.21 21.26
CA PHE A 270 22.94 -22.58 22.09
C PHE A 270 23.04 -21.04 22.16
N PRO A 271 24.22 -20.42 22.40
CA PRO A 271 24.31 -18.96 22.51
C PRO A 271 23.89 -18.24 21.23
N ASP A 272 24.16 -18.83 20.06
CA ASP A 272 23.78 -18.25 18.77
C ASP A 272 22.27 -18.34 18.55
N ARG A 273 21.66 -19.51 18.82
CA ARG A 273 20.21 -19.68 18.74
C ARG A 273 19.48 -18.73 19.69
N GLU A 274 19.98 -18.62 20.92
CA GLU A 274 19.43 -17.75 21.95
C GLU A 274 19.48 -16.28 21.54
N LYS A 275 20.60 -15.84 20.97
CA LYS A 275 20.75 -14.49 20.42
C LYS A 275 19.71 -14.22 19.34
N VAL A 276 19.50 -15.14 18.40
CA VAL A 276 18.50 -14.97 17.32
C VAL A 276 17.08 -14.92 17.88
N LEU A 277 16.71 -15.85 18.77
CA LEU A 277 15.39 -15.88 19.41
C LEU A 277 15.09 -14.59 20.19
N SER A 278 16.10 -14.04 20.88
CA SER A 278 15.96 -12.78 21.62
C SER A 278 15.56 -11.62 20.70
N THR A 279 15.92 -11.66 19.41
CA THR A 279 15.55 -10.59 18.46
C THR A 279 14.08 -10.57 18.11
N PHE A 280 13.36 -11.70 18.26
CA PHE A 280 11.91 -11.78 18.03
C PHE A 280 11.11 -11.39 19.28
N LYS A 281 11.67 -11.61 20.47
CA LYS A 281 11.03 -11.31 21.77
C LYS A 281 11.15 -9.85 22.22
N GLN A 282 11.90 -9.01 21.50
CA GLN A 282 12.10 -7.62 21.91
C GLN A 282 10.77 -6.86 21.82
N GLU A 283 10.14 -6.56 22.96
CA GLU A 283 8.88 -5.79 23.03
C GLU A 283 8.99 -4.45 22.29
N SER A 284 10.17 -3.82 22.27
CA SER A 284 10.44 -2.59 21.51
C SER A 284 10.26 -2.71 19.99
N LYS A 285 10.21 -3.94 19.48
CA LYS A 285 9.92 -4.24 18.06
C LYS A 285 8.43 -4.43 17.79
N ILE A 286 7.64 -4.81 18.80
CA ILE A 286 6.18 -4.91 18.70
C ILE A 286 5.59 -3.51 18.82
N ARG A 287 5.66 -2.74 17.74
CA ARG A 287 5.18 -1.36 17.71
C ARG A 287 3.71 -1.32 17.34
N VAL A 288 2.88 -0.86 18.27
CA VAL A 288 1.46 -0.57 17.98
C VAL A 288 1.40 0.36 16.77
N PRO A 289 0.61 0.02 15.73
CA PRO A 289 0.57 0.81 14.52
C PRO A 289 -0.02 2.19 14.80
N ASN A 290 0.61 3.22 14.24
CA ASN A 290 0.05 4.57 14.27
C ASN A 290 -1.06 4.69 13.22
N LEU A 291 -2.30 4.49 13.65
CA LEU A 291 -3.47 4.58 12.76
C LEU A 291 -3.73 6.01 12.26
N GLU A 292 -3.18 7.03 12.92
CA GLU A 292 -3.24 8.43 12.47
C GLU A 292 -2.30 8.72 11.29
N GLN A 293 -1.36 7.82 11.00
CA GLN A 293 -0.51 7.94 9.82
C GLN A 293 -1.33 7.80 8.53
N GLY A 294 -2.42 7.03 8.55
CA GLY A 294 -3.31 6.83 7.42
C GLY A 294 -4.75 7.26 7.71
N PHE A 295 -5.68 6.65 7.00
CA PHE A 295 -7.11 6.88 7.11
C PHE A 295 -7.83 5.54 7.16
N LEU A 296 -8.85 5.48 8.02
CA LEU A 296 -9.75 4.34 8.12
C LEU A 296 -10.98 4.48 7.22
N ASN A 297 -11.14 5.65 6.57
CA ASN A 297 -12.29 5.98 5.73
C ASN A 297 -11.82 6.70 4.45
N LEU A 298 -12.37 6.27 3.32
CA LEU A 298 -12.09 6.85 2.01
C LEU A 298 -12.46 8.33 1.93
N ASP A 299 -13.61 8.74 2.46
CA ASP A 299 -14.08 10.13 2.41
C ASP A 299 -13.12 11.08 3.12
N LEU A 300 -12.52 10.64 4.23
CA LEU A 300 -11.49 11.42 4.92
C LEU A 300 -10.23 11.57 4.05
N PHE A 301 -9.79 10.49 3.38
CA PHE A 301 -8.68 10.56 2.43
C PHE A 301 -9.00 11.53 1.28
N ILE A 302 -10.21 11.45 0.71
CA ILE A 302 -10.69 12.35 -0.36
C ILE A 302 -10.66 13.81 0.11
N SER A 303 -11.19 14.11 1.30
CA SER A 303 -11.24 15.47 1.85
C SER A 303 -9.85 16.11 2.05
N LYS A 304 -8.81 15.30 2.27
CA LYS A 304 -7.43 15.82 2.37
C LYS A 304 -6.77 16.09 1.02
N HIS A 305 -7.39 15.64 -0.07
CA HIS A 305 -6.87 15.73 -1.43
C HIS A 305 -7.91 16.31 -2.40
N GLU A 306 -8.82 17.17 -1.93
CA GLU A 306 -9.95 17.73 -2.69
C GLU A 306 -9.59 18.29 -4.07
N SER A 307 -8.44 18.96 -4.21
CA SER A 307 -8.01 19.53 -5.49
C SER A 307 -7.77 18.48 -6.58
N ILE A 308 -7.25 17.30 -6.21
CA ILE A 308 -7.03 16.18 -7.12
C ILE A 308 -8.34 15.44 -7.39
N TYR A 309 -9.19 15.26 -6.38
CA TYR A 309 -10.47 14.59 -6.58
C TYR A 309 -11.45 15.43 -7.41
N GLY A 310 -11.47 16.76 -7.23
CA GLY A 310 -12.21 17.67 -8.10
C GLY A 310 -11.71 17.64 -9.56
N LEU A 311 -10.41 17.46 -9.77
CA LEU A 311 -9.85 17.22 -11.11
C LEU A 311 -10.37 15.91 -11.70
N ILE A 312 -10.30 14.80 -10.94
CA ILE A 312 -10.74 13.47 -11.39
C ILE A 312 -12.22 13.51 -11.79
N GLU A 313 -13.08 14.13 -10.97
CA GLU A 313 -14.51 14.28 -11.32
C GLU A 313 -14.71 15.07 -12.62
N THR A 314 -13.91 16.12 -12.83
CA THR A 314 -13.98 16.94 -14.04
C THR A 314 -13.52 16.14 -15.27
N LEU A 315 -12.43 15.38 -15.14
CA LEU A 315 -11.90 14.49 -16.17
C LEU A 315 -12.94 13.44 -16.58
N ASP A 316 -13.59 12.79 -15.61
CA ASP A 316 -14.62 11.77 -15.91
C ASP A 316 -15.84 12.37 -16.62
N ARG A 317 -16.26 13.59 -16.25
CA ARG A 317 -17.36 14.30 -16.95
C ARG A 317 -16.97 14.69 -18.37
N ASP A 318 -15.76 15.21 -18.56
CA ASP A 318 -15.28 15.64 -19.87
C ASP A 318 -15.04 14.46 -20.81
N ARG A 319 -14.57 13.31 -20.29
CA ARG A 319 -14.42 12.09 -21.08
C ARG A 319 -15.73 11.68 -21.73
N ILE A 320 -16.86 11.84 -21.04
CA ILE A 320 -18.19 11.55 -21.58
C ILE A 320 -18.55 12.54 -22.70
N ILE A 321 -18.30 13.83 -22.48
CA ILE A 321 -18.69 14.89 -23.43
C ILE A 321 -17.83 14.86 -24.70
N LEU A 322 -16.52 14.62 -24.55
CA LEU A 322 -15.56 14.65 -25.66
C LEU A 322 -15.61 13.39 -26.53
N ASN A 323 -15.95 12.23 -25.95
CA ASN A 323 -16.05 10.96 -26.68
C ASN A 323 -17.46 10.67 -27.23
N TYR A 324 -18.53 11.09 -26.54
CA TYR A 324 -19.91 10.84 -26.99
C TYR A 324 -20.57 12.05 -27.68
N GLY A 325 -19.94 13.24 -27.63
CA GLY A 325 -20.35 14.40 -28.42
C GLY A 325 -19.98 14.30 -29.91
N LEU A 326 -19.59 13.12 -30.40
CA LEU A 326 -19.23 12.86 -31.81
C LEU A 326 -20.42 12.62 -32.74
N SER A 327 -21.65 12.73 -32.26
CA SER A 327 -22.86 12.56 -33.07
C SER A 327 -23.73 13.81 -33.08
N SER A 328 -23.16 14.98 -33.41
CA SER A 328 -23.87 16.11 -34.04
C SER A 328 -22.95 17.32 -34.19
N THR A 329 -22.33 17.44 -35.36
CA THR A 329 -22.29 18.65 -36.22
C THR A 329 -21.58 18.28 -37.50
#